data_AF-A0A1C5U2N3-F1
#
_entry.id   AF-A0A1C5U2N3-F1
#
_cell.length_a   1.000
_cell.length_b   1.000
_cell.length_c   1.000
_cell.angle_alpha   90.00
_cell.angle_beta   90.00
_cell.angle_gamma   90.00
#
_symmetry.space_group_name_H-M   'P 1'
#
loop_
_entity.id
_entity.type
_entity.pdbx_description
1 polymer ?
#
loop_
_entity_poly.entity_id
_entity_poly.type
_entity_poly.pdbx_seq_one_letter_code
_entity_poly.pdbx_strand_id
1 'polypeptide(L)'
;MGITAWERMEIIRHKNRPTIRDYIPLIFKDFYELHGDRLFGDDHAIIGGIASFKEQPVTILAQVKGKNIDENKDSNFAMPHPEGYRKALRLAKQAEKFHRPVICFVDTPGAFCGIAAEERGQGEAIAKNLMEFFRLKTPVITIVLGEGGSGGALALGVCDELAMMENAVYSVISPRGCASILWKDASREKEAANILRITAKDLLDLGVAEEIIEEPAGGAHNNYGQAAENISDYLAGALGRLVDVPVDDLLANRYQKFRKIGEFSE
;
A
#
# COMPACT_ATOMS: atom_id res chain seq x y z
N MET A 1 -6.49 26.47 9.37
CA MET A 1 -6.53 25.20 10.14
C MET A 1 -6.71 24.10 9.14
N GLY A 2 -5.79 23.13 9.08
CA GLY A 2 -5.92 22.00 8.17
C GLY A 2 -7.05 21.05 8.61
N ILE A 3 -7.51 20.18 7.70
CA ILE A 3 -8.48 19.13 8.03
C ILE A 3 -7.87 18.08 8.97
N THR A 4 -8.71 17.53 9.83
CA THR A 4 -8.40 16.52 10.85
C THR A 4 -8.13 15.13 10.24
N ALA A 5 -7.55 14.22 11.01
CA ALA A 5 -7.33 12.83 10.57
C ALA A 5 -8.67 12.14 10.24
N TRP A 6 -9.72 12.43 11.02
CA TRP A 6 -11.06 11.90 10.76
C TRP A 6 -11.65 12.42 9.44
N GLU A 7 -11.56 13.72 9.17
CA GLU A 7 -12.06 14.30 7.92
C GLU A 7 -11.30 13.74 6.70
N ARG A 8 -9.99 13.50 6.82
CA ARG A 8 -9.22 12.78 5.79
C ARG A 8 -9.74 11.36 5.58
N MET A 9 -10.08 10.64 6.65
CA MET A 9 -10.68 9.31 6.55
C MET A 9 -12.05 9.35 5.84
N GLU A 10 -12.86 10.38 6.06
CA GLU A 10 -14.12 10.56 5.33
C GLU A 10 -13.87 10.79 3.84
N ILE A 11 -12.83 11.56 3.48
CA ILE A 11 -12.40 11.76 2.08
C ILE A 11 -11.94 10.44 1.45
N ILE A 12 -11.14 9.62 2.14
CA ILE A 12 -10.64 8.36 1.57
C ILE A 12 -11.71 7.27 1.47
N ARG A 13 -12.76 7.35 2.30
CA ARG A 13 -13.91 6.44 2.27
C ARG A 13 -15.02 6.90 1.32
N HIS A 14 -14.80 8.00 0.61
CA HIS A 14 -15.76 8.51 -0.36
C HIS A 14 -16.04 7.45 -1.44
N LYS A 15 -17.31 7.22 -1.77
CA LYS A 15 -17.75 6.17 -2.70
C LYS A 15 -17.08 6.27 -4.07
N ASN A 16 -16.79 7.49 -4.52
CA ASN A 16 -16.14 7.76 -5.80
C ASN A 16 -14.62 7.95 -5.66
N ARG A 17 -13.98 7.48 -4.57
CA ARG A 17 -12.52 7.51 -4.54
C ARG A 17 -11.97 6.60 -5.63
N PRO A 18 -11.01 7.06 -6.46
CA PRO A 18 -10.37 6.22 -7.44
C PRO A 18 -9.66 5.05 -6.75
N THR A 19 -9.82 3.88 -7.35
CA THR A 19 -9.20 2.63 -6.92
C THR A 19 -8.00 2.34 -7.82
N ILE A 20 -7.21 1.32 -7.50
CA ILE A 20 -6.12 0.92 -8.40
C ILE A 20 -6.61 0.59 -9.82
N ARG A 21 -7.83 0.07 -9.98
CA ARG A 21 -8.41 -0.23 -11.30
C ARG A 21 -8.64 1.02 -12.15
N ASP A 22 -8.74 2.19 -11.52
CA ASP A 22 -8.79 3.49 -12.21
C ASP A 22 -7.41 4.00 -12.57
N TYR A 23 -6.45 3.85 -11.65
CA TYR A 23 -5.11 4.38 -11.83
C TYR A 23 -4.26 3.59 -12.83
N ILE A 24 -4.41 2.26 -12.89
CA ILE A 24 -3.65 1.42 -13.83
C ILE A 24 -3.74 1.94 -15.27
N PRO A 25 -4.94 2.09 -15.88
CA PRO A 25 -5.04 2.53 -17.27
C PRO A 25 -4.68 4.01 -17.50
N LEU A 26 -4.63 4.84 -16.44
CA LEU A 26 -4.25 6.25 -16.55
C LEU A 26 -2.73 6.45 -16.48
N ILE A 27 -2.02 5.57 -15.76
CA ILE A 27 -0.59 5.72 -15.45
C ILE A 27 0.27 4.78 -16.30
N PHE A 28 -0.23 3.58 -16.59
CA PHE A 28 0.55 2.51 -17.20
C PHE A 28 -0.01 2.11 -18.57
N LYS A 29 0.88 1.62 -19.44
CA LYS A 29 0.54 1.04 -20.74
C LYS A 29 0.71 -0.49 -20.70
N ASP A 30 -0.03 -1.19 -21.54
CA ASP A 30 0.13 -2.62 -21.78
C ASP A 30 0.12 -3.46 -20.48
N PHE A 31 -0.86 -3.20 -19.60
CA PHE A 31 -1.00 -3.95 -18.35
C PHE A 31 -1.53 -5.36 -18.63
N TYR A 32 -0.73 -6.36 -18.27
CA TYR A 32 -1.07 -7.78 -18.30
C TYR A 32 -1.22 -8.28 -16.86
N GLU A 33 -2.46 -8.52 -16.45
CA GLU A 33 -2.77 -9.11 -15.14
C GLU A 33 -2.30 -10.56 -15.06
N LEU A 34 -1.71 -10.94 -13.92
CA LEU A 34 -1.14 -12.26 -13.67
C LEU A 34 -1.74 -12.87 -12.40
N HIS A 35 -2.44 -13.99 -12.57
CA HIS A 35 -3.25 -14.60 -11.53
C HIS A 35 -2.55 -15.72 -10.74
N GLY A 36 -3.03 -15.95 -9.53
CA GLY A 36 -2.77 -17.13 -8.69
C GLY A 36 -1.47 -17.10 -7.90
N ASP A 37 -1.42 -17.79 -6.77
CA ASP A 37 -0.22 -17.95 -5.92
C ASP A 37 0.61 -19.20 -6.24
N ARG A 38 0.07 -20.12 -7.07
CA ARG A 38 0.61 -21.46 -7.38
C ARG A 38 0.60 -22.44 -6.21
N LEU A 39 -0.19 -22.17 -5.18
CA LEU A 39 -0.31 -23.01 -3.99
C LEU A 39 -1.77 -23.29 -3.62
N PHE A 40 -2.61 -22.26 -3.55
CA PHE A 40 -3.99 -22.38 -3.08
C PHE A 40 -5.00 -21.75 -4.04
N GLY A 41 -4.80 -20.49 -4.45
CA GLY A 41 -5.83 -19.76 -5.19
C GLY A 41 -5.38 -18.42 -5.75
N ASP A 42 -6.32 -17.74 -6.40
CA ASP A 42 -6.16 -16.37 -6.86
C ASP A 42 -7.01 -15.44 -6.01
N ASP A 43 -6.37 -14.62 -5.19
CA ASP A 43 -7.06 -13.68 -4.30
C ASP A 43 -7.37 -12.36 -5.01
N HIS A 44 -8.64 -12.07 -5.23
CA HIS A 44 -9.08 -10.86 -5.93
C HIS A 44 -8.90 -9.57 -5.10
N ALA A 45 -8.57 -9.68 -3.80
CA ALA A 45 -8.20 -8.53 -2.99
C ALA A 45 -6.83 -7.94 -3.37
N ILE A 46 -6.01 -8.69 -4.11
CA ILE A 46 -4.72 -8.22 -4.64
C ILE A 46 -4.73 -8.39 -6.17
N ILE A 47 -4.56 -7.31 -6.91
CA ILE A 47 -4.24 -7.35 -8.34
C ILE A 47 -2.73 -7.28 -8.53
N GLY A 48 -2.20 -7.97 -9.53
CA GLY A 48 -0.79 -7.86 -9.86
C GLY A 48 -0.51 -8.25 -11.31
N GLY A 49 0.55 -7.69 -11.89
CA GLY A 49 0.83 -7.87 -13.30
C GLY A 49 2.08 -7.16 -13.77
N ILE A 50 2.30 -7.19 -15.08
CA ILE A 50 3.40 -6.50 -15.75
C ILE A 50 2.80 -5.39 -16.60
N ALA A 51 3.44 -4.22 -16.60
CA ALA A 51 3.08 -3.11 -17.47
C ALA A 51 4.32 -2.35 -17.93
N SER A 52 4.11 -1.41 -18.85
CA SER A 52 5.08 -0.41 -19.25
C SER A 52 4.78 0.92 -18.57
N PHE A 53 5.75 1.47 -17.85
CA PHE A 53 5.73 2.81 -17.28
C PHE A 53 6.80 3.65 -17.97
N LYS A 54 6.41 4.66 -18.75
CA LYS A 54 7.35 5.50 -19.54
C LYS A 54 8.41 4.65 -20.29
N GLU A 55 7.94 3.60 -20.99
CA GLU A 55 8.75 2.62 -21.75
C GLU A 55 9.58 1.63 -20.91
N GLN A 56 9.60 1.79 -19.60
CA GLN A 56 10.26 0.86 -18.69
C GLN A 56 9.29 -0.26 -18.25
N PRO A 57 9.66 -1.55 -18.38
CA PRO A 57 8.84 -2.64 -17.88
C PRO A 57 8.88 -2.68 -16.34
N VAL A 58 7.70 -2.67 -15.72
CA VAL A 58 7.52 -2.70 -14.26
C VAL A 58 6.57 -3.81 -13.84
N THR A 59 6.67 -4.25 -12.60
CA THR A 59 5.70 -5.15 -11.97
C THR A 59 4.84 -4.37 -10.99
N ILE A 60 3.52 -4.41 -11.17
CA ILE A 60 2.54 -3.75 -10.30
C ILE A 60 1.98 -4.78 -9.34
N LEU A 61 1.87 -4.43 -8.06
CA LEU A 61 1.19 -5.19 -7.01
C LEU A 61 0.29 -4.24 -6.25
N ALA A 62 -1.00 -4.56 -6.10
CA ALA A 62 -1.91 -3.61 -5.48
C ALA A 62 -3.07 -4.26 -4.76
N GLN A 63 -3.47 -3.67 -3.64
CA GLN A 63 -4.73 -4.00 -2.99
C GLN A 63 -5.90 -3.35 -3.73
N VAL A 64 -7.01 -4.08 -3.84
CA VAL A 64 -8.16 -3.67 -4.65
C VAL A 64 -9.35 -3.38 -3.74
N LYS A 65 -9.73 -2.11 -3.62
CA LYS A 65 -11.07 -1.72 -3.15
C LYS A 65 -12.06 -1.73 -4.31
N GLY A 66 -13.28 -2.19 -4.07
CA GLY A 66 -14.36 -2.14 -5.05
C GLY A 66 -15.14 -0.82 -4.99
N LYS A 67 -15.70 -0.39 -6.13
CA LYS A 67 -16.53 0.83 -6.20
C LYS A 67 -17.99 0.60 -5.84
N ASN A 68 -18.44 -0.63 -5.95
CA ASN A 68 -19.80 -1.06 -5.63
C ASN A 68 -19.77 -2.30 -4.75
N ILE A 69 -20.95 -2.75 -4.30
CA ILE A 69 -21.06 -3.85 -3.36
C ILE A 69 -20.57 -5.18 -3.95
N ASP A 70 -20.77 -5.40 -5.25
CA ASP A 70 -20.40 -6.64 -5.92
C ASP A 70 -18.89 -6.72 -6.11
N GLU A 71 -18.25 -5.63 -6.57
CA GLU A 71 -16.79 -5.51 -6.63
C GLU A 71 -16.13 -5.61 -5.26
N ASN A 72 -16.75 -5.02 -4.23
CA ASN A 72 -16.23 -5.14 -2.86
C ASN A 72 -16.34 -6.57 -2.35
N LYS A 73 -17.43 -7.28 -2.63
CA LYS A 73 -17.54 -8.70 -2.26
C LYS A 73 -16.49 -9.55 -2.99
N ASP A 74 -16.31 -9.31 -4.30
CA ASP A 74 -15.34 -10.02 -5.11
C ASP A 74 -13.90 -9.84 -4.60
N SER A 75 -13.52 -8.60 -4.29
CA SER A 75 -12.21 -8.24 -3.73
C SER A 75 -12.09 -8.40 -2.20
N ASN A 76 -13.05 -9.08 -1.56
CA ASN A 76 -13.12 -9.24 -0.11
C ASN A 76 -12.92 -7.93 0.68
N PHE A 77 -13.50 -6.83 0.19
CA PHE A 77 -13.42 -5.48 0.73
C PHE A 77 -11.97 -5.01 0.92
N ALA A 78 -11.11 -5.35 -0.06
CA ALA A 78 -9.67 -5.11 -0.04
C ALA A 78 -8.95 -5.75 1.15
N MET A 79 -9.46 -6.83 1.73
CA MET A 79 -8.81 -7.58 2.80
C MET A 79 -8.22 -8.86 2.25
N PRO A 80 -6.90 -8.92 1.98
CA PRO A 80 -6.31 -10.11 1.39
C PRO A 80 -6.27 -11.28 2.36
N HIS A 81 -6.50 -12.47 1.81
CA HIS A 81 -6.18 -13.76 2.37
C HIS A 81 -4.68 -14.10 2.19
N PRO A 82 -4.18 -15.17 2.82
CA PRO A 82 -2.77 -15.54 2.75
C PRO A 82 -2.28 -15.75 1.31
N GLU A 83 -3.09 -16.38 0.46
CA GLU A 83 -2.84 -16.58 -0.97
C GLU A 83 -2.63 -15.27 -1.75
N GLY A 84 -3.25 -14.16 -1.34
CA GLY A 84 -3.00 -12.84 -1.93
C GLY A 84 -1.58 -12.36 -1.69
N TYR A 85 -1.09 -12.47 -0.45
CA TYR A 85 0.29 -12.10 -0.11
C TYR A 85 1.31 -13.01 -0.81
N ARG A 86 1.03 -14.32 -0.87
CA ARG A 86 1.86 -15.29 -1.62
C ARG A 86 1.89 -15.00 -3.11
N LYS A 87 0.75 -14.62 -3.72
CA LYS A 87 0.67 -14.14 -5.10
C LYS A 87 1.55 -12.90 -5.29
N ALA A 88 1.44 -11.92 -4.40
CA ALA A 88 2.26 -10.71 -4.47
C ALA A 88 3.75 -11.02 -4.42
N LEU A 89 4.19 -11.88 -3.49
CA LEU A 89 5.58 -12.32 -3.40
C LEU A 89 6.06 -13.09 -4.63
N ARG A 90 5.23 -13.99 -5.17
CA ARG A 90 5.55 -14.71 -6.41
C ARG A 90 5.85 -13.74 -7.56
N LEU A 91 5.02 -12.72 -7.71
CA LEU A 91 5.18 -11.70 -8.75
C LEU A 91 6.39 -10.79 -8.48
N ALA A 92 6.64 -10.41 -7.23
CA ALA A 92 7.83 -9.66 -6.84
C ALA A 92 9.13 -10.43 -7.16
N LYS A 93 9.17 -11.75 -6.89
CA LYS A 93 10.31 -12.60 -7.26
C LYS A 93 10.48 -12.76 -8.77
N GLN A 94 9.38 -12.73 -9.54
CA GLN A 94 9.48 -12.64 -10.99
C GLN A 94 10.05 -11.29 -11.44
N ALA A 95 9.67 -10.19 -10.80
CA ALA A 95 10.23 -8.87 -11.09
C ALA A 95 11.74 -8.84 -10.85
N GLU A 96 12.19 -9.34 -9.69
CA GLU A 96 13.61 -9.51 -9.34
C GLU A 96 14.37 -10.33 -10.41
N LYS A 97 13.83 -11.49 -10.82
CA LYS A 97 14.44 -12.37 -11.82
C LYS A 97 14.70 -11.67 -13.16
N PHE A 98 13.86 -10.72 -13.53
CA PHE A 98 13.92 -10.01 -14.80
C PHE A 98 14.32 -8.53 -14.64
N HIS A 99 14.86 -8.16 -13.47
CA HIS A 99 15.34 -6.82 -13.16
C HIS A 99 14.31 -5.71 -13.40
N ARG A 100 13.02 -5.99 -13.14
CA ARG A 100 11.95 -4.99 -13.23
C ARG A 100 11.69 -4.36 -11.87
N PRO A 101 11.58 -3.02 -11.77
CA PRO A 101 11.08 -2.37 -10.57
C PRO A 101 9.70 -2.91 -10.17
N VAL A 102 9.47 -2.97 -8.86
CA VAL A 102 8.17 -3.30 -8.27
C VAL A 102 7.49 -2.03 -7.78
N ILE A 103 6.26 -1.80 -8.21
CA ILE A 103 5.42 -0.69 -7.75
C ILE A 103 4.24 -1.28 -6.98
N CYS A 104 4.19 -0.96 -5.69
CA CYS A 104 3.16 -1.40 -4.76
C CYS A 104 2.13 -0.29 -4.53
N PHE A 105 0.84 -0.62 -4.60
CA PHE A 105 -0.23 0.28 -4.19
C PHE A 105 -1.01 -0.30 -3.00
N VAL A 106 -1.02 0.44 -1.91
CA VAL A 106 -1.65 0.05 -0.65
C VAL A 106 -2.99 0.76 -0.51
N ASP A 107 -4.05 -0.01 -0.36
CA ASP A 107 -5.40 0.48 -0.06
C ASP A 107 -6.25 -0.62 0.58
N THR A 108 -5.99 -0.91 1.85
CA THR A 108 -6.61 -1.98 2.61
C THR A 108 -6.99 -1.51 4.01
N PRO A 109 -8.17 -1.91 4.54
CA PRO A 109 -8.45 -1.74 5.97
C PRO A 109 -7.63 -2.71 6.84
N GLY A 110 -7.01 -3.73 6.25
CA GLY A 110 -6.19 -4.73 6.93
C GLY A 110 -6.26 -6.10 6.23
N ALA A 111 -5.45 -7.04 6.69
CA ALA A 111 -5.56 -8.43 6.25
C ALA A 111 -6.90 -9.04 6.71
N PHE A 112 -7.45 -10.00 5.94
CA PHE A 112 -8.69 -10.64 6.33
C PHE A 112 -8.55 -11.40 7.64
N CYS A 113 -9.43 -11.13 8.61
CA CYS A 113 -9.41 -11.70 9.95
C CYS A 113 -10.48 -12.80 10.11
N GLY A 114 -10.34 -13.91 9.39
CA GLY A 114 -11.28 -15.03 9.41
C GLY A 114 -10.60 -16.38 9.62
N ILE A 115 -11.36 -17.38 10.08
CA ILE A 115 -10.87 -18.74 10.39
C ILE A 115 -10.08 -19.33 9.22
N ALA A 116 -10.63 -19.24 8.01
CA ALA A 116 -10.00 -19.82 6.83
C ALA A 116 -8.64 -19.14 6.49
N ALA A 117 -8.47 -17.85 6.81
CA ALA A 117 -7.18 -17.17 6.66
C ALA A 117 -6.17 -17.66 7.70
N GLU A 118 -6.60 -17.88 8.93
CA GLU A 118 -5.76 -18.44 10.00
C GLU A 118 -5.31 -19.88 9.67
N GLU A 119 -6.24 -20.75 9.26
CA GLU A 119 -5.94 -22.13 8.85
C GLU A 119 -4.92 -22.21 7.71
N ARG A 120 -4.90 -21.19 6.84
CA ARG A 120 -3.96 -21.07 5.72
C ARG A 120 -2.72 -20.26 6.03
N GLY A 121 -2.54 -19.77 7.26
CA GLY A 121 -1.32 -19.09 7.71
C GLY A 121 -1.24 -17.61 7.33
N GLN A 122 -2.21 -16.79 7.73
CA GLN A 122 -2.19 -15.34 7.51
C GLN A 122 -0.95 -14.65 8.09
N GLY A 123 -0.58 -14.99 9.33
CA GLY A 123 0.64 -14.48 9.95
C GLY A 123 1.91 -14.91 9.21
N GLU A 124 1.97 -16.16 8.74
CA GLU A 124 3.11 -16.68 7.97
C GLU A 124 3.25 -15.95 6.63
N ALA A 125 2.17 -15.80 5.88
CA ALA A 125 2.20 -15.18 4.56
C ALA A 125 2.64 -13.71 4.64
N ILE A 126 2.15 -12.96 5.63
CA ILE A 126 2.61 -11.58 5.90
C ILE A 126 4.08 -11.58 6.29
N ALA A 127 4.49 -12.36 7.29
CA ALA A 127 5.88 -12.39 7.77
C ALA A 127 6.87 -12.79 6.67
N LYS A 128 6.49 -13.76 5.83
CA LYS A 128 7.29 -14.21 4.68
C LYS A 128 7.43 -13.10 3.65
N ASN A 129 6.36 -12.35 3.35
CA ASN A 129 6.44 -11.18 2.49
C ASN A 129 7.43 -10.15 3.03
N LEU A 130 7.31 -9.76 4.31
CA LEU A 130 8.21 -8.77 4.91
C LEU A 130 9.68 -9.19 4.76
N MET A 131 10.00 -10.43 5.15
CA MET A 131 11.37 -10.96 5.09
C MET A 131 11.92 -10.99 3.66
N GLU A 132 11.12 -11.42 2.68
CA GLU A 132 11.57 -11.54 1.31
C GLU A 132 11.67 -10.18 0.61
N PHE A 133 10.78 -9.22 0.91
CA PHE A 133 10.84 -7.86 0.35
C PHE A 133 12.10 -7.11 0.82
N PHE A 134 12.55 -7.32 2.06
CA PHE A 134 13.85 -6.81 2.51
C PHE A 134 15.04 -7.31 1.68
N ARG A 135 14.89 -8.44 0.98
CA ARG A 135 15.95 -9.11 0.23
C ARG A 135 15.81 -8.97 -1.30
N LEU A 136 14.75 -8.31 -1.79
CA LEU A 136 14.51 -8.16 -3.22
C LEU A 136 15.61 -7.32 -3.89
N LYS A 137 16.31 -7.90 -4.86
CA LYS A 137 17.39 -7.27 -5.63
C LYS A 137 16.88 -6.44 -6.81
N THR A 138 15.86 -5.63 -6.56
CA THR A 138 15.28 -4.70 -7.53
C THR A 138 14.61 -3.55 -6.78
N PRO A 139 14.46 -2.35 -7.38
CA PRO A 139 13.77 -1.25 -6.75
C PRO A 139 12.32 -1.60 -6.39
N VAL A 140 11.88 -1.18 -5.22
CA VAL A 140 10.52 -1.32 -4.72
C VAL A 140 10.02 0.05 -4.28
N ILE A 141 8.93 0.52 -4.88
CA ILE A 141 8.27 1.78 -4.51
C ILE A 141 6.87 1.45 -4.02
N THR A 142 6.46 1.99 -2.87
CA THR A 142 5.11 1.82 -2.33
C THR A 142 4.37 3.16 -2.29
N ILE A 143 3.12 3.17 -2.74
CA ILE A 143 2.22 4.32 -2.64
C ILE A 143 0.97 3.92 -1.85
N VAL A 144 0.69 4.62 -0.75
CA VAL A 144 -0.56 4.45 0.00
C VAL A 144 -1.63 5.32 -0.65
N LEU A 145 -2.59 4.69 -1.33
CA LEU A 145 -3.65 5.38 -2.07
C LEU A 145 -4.79 5.82 -1.16
N GLY A 146 -5.06 5.09 -0.09
CA GLY A 146 -6.20 5.33 0.79
C GLY A 146 -5.90 4.88 2.21
N GLU A 147 -6.29 3.66 2.56
CA GLU A 147 -6.04 3.11 3.89
C GLU A 147 -4.82 2.18 3.88
N GLY A 148 -3.88 2.41 4.78
CA GLY A 148 -2.77 1.52 5.12
C GLY A 148 -3.07 0.78 6.43
N GLY A 149 -3.88 -0.27 6.36
CA GLY A 149 -4.28 -1.07 7.51
C GLY A 149 -3.23 -2.07 8.00
N SER A 150 -2.52 -1.71 9.07
CA SER A 150 -1.70 -2.61 9.90
C SER A 150 -0.74 -3.52 9.11
N GLY A 151 -0.52 -4.75 9.58
CA GLY A 151 0.32 -5.76 8.94
C GLY A 151 -0.10 -6.13 7.52
N GLY A 152 -1.39 -6.00 7.18
CA GLY A 152 -1.87 -6.27 5.83
C GLY A 152 -1.40 -5.26 4.80
N ALA A 153 -1.36 -3.97 5.17
CA ALA A 153 -0.70 -2.93 4.39
C ALA A 153 0.83 -3.11 4.38
N LEU A 154 1.41 -3.38 5.56
CA LEU A 154 2.87 -3.51 5.72
C LEU A 154 3.46 -4.65 4.88
N ALA A 155 2.69 -5.70 4.59
CA ALA A 155 3.10 -6.79 3.70
C ALA A 155 3.48 -6.33 2.28
N LEU A 156 3.02 -5.15 1.84
CA LEU A 156 3.42 -4.45 0.61
C LEU A 156 4.11 -3.10 0.90
N GLY A 157 4.46 -2.85 2.17
CA GLY A 157 5.06 -1.60 2.65
C GLY A 157 6.57 -1.63 2.79
N VAL A 158 7.22 -2.80 2.70
CA VAL A 158 8.68 -2.93 2.73
C VAL A 158 9.25 -2.51 1.37
N CYS A 159 9.80 -1.31 1.28
CA CYS A 159 10.17 -0.66 0.02
C CYS A 159 11.40 0.25 0.17
N ASP A 160 11.94 0.71 -0.94
CA ASP A 160 13.01 1.72 -0.98
C ASP A 160 12.44 3.12 -0.74
N GLU A 161 11.35 3.47 -1.42
CA GLU A 161 10.62 4.73 -1.23
C GLU A 161 9.13 4.48 -1.02
N LEU A 162 8.55 5.18 -0.03
CA LEU A 162 7.16 5.16 0.37
C LEU A 162 6.58 6.56 0.26
N ALA A 163 5.58 6.71 -0.59
CA ALA A 163 4.76 7.91 -0.63
C ALA A 163 3.34 7.64 -0.16
N MET A 164 2.69 8.70 0.32
CA MET A 164 1.29 8.66 0.71
C MET A 164 0.52 9.71 -0.08
N MET A 165 -0.64 9.34 -0.62
CA MET A 165 -1.59 10.35 -1.10
C MET A 165 -1.97 11.29 0.06
N GLU A 166 -2.21 12.56 -0.22
CA GLU A 166 -2.41 13.59 0.81
C GLU A 166 -3.44 13.22 1.89
N ASN A 167 -4.54 12.57 1.51
CA ASN A 167 -5.59 12.17 2.44
C ASN A 167 -5.43 10.76 2.97
N ALA A 168 -4.45 9.99 2.48
CA ALA A 168 -4.22 8.62 2.93
C ALA A 168 -3.86 8.56 4.41
N VAL A 169 -4.20 7.43 5.02
CA VAL A 169 -3.86 7.12 6.41
C VAL A 169 -3.07 5.83 6.49
N TYR A 170 -2.15 5.73 7.44
CA TYR A 170 -1.40 4.51 7.72
C TYR A 170 -1.37 4.28 9.23
N SER A 171 -1.88 3.15 9.69
CA SER A 171 -2.02 2.88 11.12
C SER A 171 -1.76 1.41 11.49
N VAL A 172 -1.20 1.21 12.68
CA VAL A 172 -1.01 -0.14 13.28
C VAL A 172 -2.35 -0.81 13.64
N ILE A 173 -3.40 -0.03 13.88
CA ILE A 173 -4.74 -0.51 14.25
C ILE A 173 -5.80 0.44 13.70
N SER A 174 -7.00 -0.06 13.40
CA SER A 174 -8.12 0.82 13.05
C SER A 174 -8.46 1.75 14.23
N PRO A 175 -8.84 3.03 13.97
CA PRO A 175 -9.27 3.94 15.04
C PRO A 175 -10.41 3.36 15.90
N ARG A 176 -11.34 2.63 15.28
CA ARG A 176 -12.42 1.93 15.99
C ARG A 176 -11.90 0.85 16.93
N GLY A 177 -10.92 0.06 16.47
CA GLY A 177 -10.26 -0.97 17.26
C GLY A 177 -9.49 -0.36 18.44
N CYS A 178 -8.71 0.69 18.20
CA CYS A 178 -8.03 1.46 19.24
C CYS A 178 -9.01 1.95 20.31
N ALA A 179 -10.11 2.56 19.89
CA ALA A 179 -11.08 3.12 20.82
C ALA A 179 -11.75 2.06 21.70
N SER A 180 -12.07 0.92 21.08
CA SER A 180 -12.69 -0.22 21.76
C SER A 180 -11.77 -0.87 22.78
N ILE A 181 -10.44 -0.77 22.61
CA ILE A 181 -9.46 -1.34 23.54
C ILE A 181 -9.11 -0.34 24.65
N LEU A 182 -8.70 0.88 24.28
CA LEU A 182 -8.16 1.85 25.24
C LEU A 182 -9.26 2.50 26.09
N TRP A 183 -10.41 2.80 25.50
CA TRP A 183 -11.53 3.43 26.21
C TRP A 183 -12.72 2.50 26.45
N LYS A 184 -12.66 1.26 25.96
CA LYS A 184 -13.80 0.31 26.02
C LYS A 184 -15.07 0.89 25.36
N ASP A 185 -14.88 1.81 24.41
CA ASP A 185 -15.96 2.55 23.77
C ASP A 185 -15.62 2.83 22.31
N ALA A 186 -16.25 2.08 21.40
CA ALA A 186 -16.05 2.21 19.96
C ALA A 186 -16.59 3.53 19.39
N SER A 187 -17.48 4.24 20.10
CA SER A 187 -18.04 5.51 19.64
C SER A 187 -17.00 6.63 19.64
N ARG A 188 -15.90 6.46 20.39
CA ARG A 188 -14.76 7.38 20.46
C ARG A 188 -13.77 7.22 19.28
N GLU A 189 -14.19 6.57 18.20
CA GLU A 189 -13.37 6.36 16.99
C GLU A 189 -12.79 7.67 16.44
N LYS A 190 -13.57 8.76 16.39
CA LYS A 190 -13.11 10.06 15.91
C LYS A 190 -11.97 10.64 16.75
N GLU A 191 -12.07 10.47 18.07
CA GLU A 191 -11.03 10.89 19.01
C GLU A 191 -9.77 10.02 18.82
N ALA A 192 -9.94 8.71 18.70
CA ALA A 192 -8.86 7.76 18.43
C ALA A 192 -8.08 8.14 17.16
N ALA A 193 -8.78 8.44 16.06
CA ALA A 193 -8.16 8.78 14.78
C ALA A 193 -7.23 10.00 14.90
N ASN A 194 -7.63 11.01 15.68
CA ASN A 194 -6.86 12.24 15.84
C ASN A 194 -5.66 12.12 16.79
N ILE A 195 -5.63 11.13 17.69
CA ILE A 195 -4.49 10.92 18.59
C ILE A 195 -3.44 9.93 18.06
N LEU A 196 -3.83 9.05 17.13
CA LEU A 196 -2.97 7.98 16.65
C LEU A 196 -1.85 8.45 15.69
N ARG A 197 -1.89 9.71 15.23
CA ARG A 197 -0.93 10.29 14.28
C ARG A 197 -0.78 9.45 13.01
N ILE A 198 -1.89 9.26 12.30
CA ILE A 198 -2.01 8.33 11.17
C ILE A 198 -2.02 9.00 9.80
N THR A 199 -1.91 10.32 9.72
CA THR A 199 -2.04 11.07 8.46
C THR A 199 -0.76 11.05 7.65
N ALA A 200 -0.83 11.24 6.33
CA ALA A 200 0.36 11.37 5.47
C ALA A 200 1.42 12.36 6.03
N LYS A 201 0.96 13.48 6.61
CA LYS A 201 1.84 14.44 7.29
C LYS A 201 2.51 13.86 8.54
N ASP A 202 1.75 13.17 9.38
CA ASP A 202 2.32 12.53 10.57
C ASP A 202 3.40 11.51 10.19
N LEU A 203 3.14 10.68 9.17
CA LEU A 203 4.07 9.64 8.73
C LEU A 203 5.32 10.22 8.05
N LEU A 204 5.19 11.37 7.37
CA LEU A 204 6.33 12.14 6.87
C LEU A 204 7.18 12.68 8.04
N ASP A 205 6.53 13.33 9.01
CA ASP A 205 7.20 13.91 10.19
C ASP A 205 7.89 12.82 11.06
N LEU A 206 7.34 11.61 11.09
CA LEU A 206 7.90 10.43 11.78
C LEU A 206 9.00 9.72 10.96
N GLY A 207 9.28 10.16 9.73
CA GLY A 207 10.28 9.56 8.85
C GLY A 207 9.93 8.16 8.35
N VAL A 208 8.63 7.82 8.33
CA VAL A 208 8.09 6.55 7.80
C VAL A 208 7.80 6.65 6.31
N ALA A 209 7.28 7.80 5.86
CA ALA A 209 7.08 8.14 4.45
C ALA A 209 8.14 9.15 4.00
N GLU A 210 8.53 9.10 2.73
CA GLU A 210 9.47 10.06 2.12
C GLU A 210 8.76 11.26 1.51
N GLU A 211 7.54 11.06 0.99
CA GLU A 211 6.85 12.10 0.22
C GLU A 211 5.33 12.02 0.36
N ILE A 212 4.68 13.18 0.22
CA ILE A 212 3.23 13.30 0.14
C ILE A 212 2.87 13.67 -1.29
N ILE A 213 2.04 12.85 -1.94
CA ILE A 213 1.50 13.12 -3.27
C ILE A 213 0.23 13.94 -3.09
N GLU A 214 0.26 15.19 -3.55
CA GLU A 214 -0.89 16.09 -3.43
C GLU A 214 -2.12 15.54 -4.15
N GLU A 215 -3.29 15.69 -3.53
CA GLU A 215 -4.56 15.37 -4.15
C GLU A 215 -5.17 16.63 -4.81
N PRO A 216 -6.01 16.48 -5.84
CA PRO A 216 -6.86 17.56 -6.33
C PRO A 216 -7.67 18.19 -5.20
N ALA A 217 -8.06 19.46 -5.37
CA ALA A 217 -8.86 20.17 -4.38
C ALA A 217 -10.12 19.36 -3.98
N GLY A 218 -10.27 19.07 -2.69
CA GLY A 218 -11.36 18.27 -2.13
C GLY A 218 -11.17 16.75 -2.20
N GLY A 219 -10.09 16.25 -2.81
CA GLY A 219 -9.68 14.86 -2.83
C GLY A 219 -9.58 14.26 -4.25
N ALA A 220 -8.92 13.09 -4.34
CA ALA A 220 -8.66 12.39 -5.60
C ALA A 220 -9.93 12.05 -6.41
N HIS A 221 -11.08 11.94 -5.75
CA HIS A 221 -12.36 11.68 -6.40
C HIS A 221 -12.87 12.83 -7.28
N ASN A 222 -12.34 14.05 -7.11
CA ASN A 222 -12.76 15.21 -7.89
C ASN A 222 -12.06 15.32 -9.24
N ASN A 223 -10.84 14.77 -9.37
CA ASN A 223 -10.13 14.72 -10.64
C ASN A 223 -9.15 13.54 -10.68
N TYR A 224 -9.60 12.43 -11.25
CA TYR A 224 -8.81 11.20 -11.34
C TYR A 224 -7.56 11.40 -12.20
N GLY A 225 -7.67 12.18 -13.28
CA GLY A 225 -6.57 12.45 -14.20
C GLY A 225 -5.43 13.21 -13.52
N GLN A 226 -5.75 14.27 -12.77
CA GLN A 226 -4.74 15.02 -12.02
C GLN A 226 -4.10 14.17 -10.92
N ALA A 227 -4.90 13.40 -10.17
CA ALA A 227 -4.35 12.49 -9.16
C ALA A 227 -3.42 11.44 -9.78
N ALA A 228 -3.78 10.88 -10.94
CA ALA A 228 -2.95 9.94 -11.68
C ALA A 228 -1.66 10.57 -12.22
N GLU A 229 -1.73 11.82 -12.71
CA GLU A 229 -0.56 12.59 -13.14
C GLU A 229 0.41 12.81 -11.98
N ASN A 230 -0.09 13.26 -10.82
CA ASN A 230 0.74 13.46 -9.63
C ASN A 230 1.42 12.16 -9.17
N ILE A 231 0.70 11.03 -9.21
CA ILE A 231 1.29 9.70 -8.93
C ILE A 231 2.37 9.36 -9.98
N SER A 232 2.09 9.59 -11.25
CA SER A 232 3.02 9.32 -12.36
C SER A 232 4.30 10.15 -12.25
N ASP A 233 4.20 11.41 -11.86
CA ASP A 233 5.35 12.30 -11.69
C ASP A 233 6.22 11.87 -10.52
N TYR A 234 5.59 11.53 -9.37
CA TYR A 234 6.31 10.93 -8.25
C TYR A 234 7.02 9.63 -8.65
N LEU A 235 6.32 8.70 -9.32
CA LEU A 235 6.90 7.43 -9.76
C LEU A 235 8.10 7.63 -10.69
N ALA A 236 8.03 8.61 -11.60
CA ALA A 236 9.14 8.93 -12.49
C ALA A 236 10.35 9.48 -11.74
N GLY A 237 10.13 10.36 -10.76
CA GLY A 237 11.18 10.86 -9.89
C GLY A 237 11.83 9.77 -9.04
N ALA A 238 11.00 8.94 -8.38
CA ALA A 238 11.46 7.83 -7.54
C ALA A 238 12.22 6.77 -8.36
N LEU A 239 11.69 6.36 -9.52
CA LEU A 239 12.41 5.42 -10.39
C LEU A 239 13.73 6.01 -10.88
N GLY A 240 13.76 7.27 -11.29
CA GLY A 240 15.00 7.95 -11.70
C GLY A 240 16.07 7.99 -10.62
N ARG A 241 15.67 8.02 -9.32
CA ARG A 241 16.61 7.94 -8.19
C ARG A 241 17.09 6.52 -7.89
N LEU A 242 16.28 5.49 -8.17
CA LEU A 242 16.51 4.13 -7.68
C LEU A 242 17.08 3.16 -8.71
N VAL A 243 16.80 3.35 -10.00
CA VAL A 243 17.16 2.38 -11.06
C VAL A 243 18.66 2.24 -11.28
N ASP A 244 19.43 3.32 -11.06
CA ASP A 244 20.89 3.32 -11.23
C ASP A 244 21.64 3.04 -9.91
N VAL A 245 20.93 2.79 -8.81
CA VAL A 245 21.54 2.45 -7.52
C VAL A 245 22.09 1.02 -7.58
N PRO A 246 23.38 0.79 -7.25
CA PRO A 246 23.93 -0.56 -7.16
C PRO A 246 23.11 -1.44 -6.20
N VAL A 247 22.91 -2.71 -6.55
CA VAL A 247 22.02 -3.61 -5.79
C VAL A 247 22.44 -3.73 -4.31
N ASP A 248 23.74 -3.76 -4.02
CA ASP A 248 24.22 -3.86 -2.64
C ASP A 248 23.89 -2.61 -1.83
N ASP A 249 24.02 -1.42 -2.45
CA ASP A 249 23.62 -0.14 -1.85
C ASP A 249 22.11 -0.05 -1.70
N LEU A 250 21.35 -0.52 -2.68
CA LEU A 250 19.88 -0.58 -2.64
C LEU A 250 19.40 -1.38 -1.43
N LEU A 251 19.94 -2.59 -1.23
CA LEU A 251 19.62 -3.44 -0.09
C LEU A 251 20.05 -2.83 1.24
N ALA A 252 21.23 -2.22 1.30
CA ALA A 252 21.73 -1.55 2.49
C ALA A 252 20.84 -0.36 2.86
N ASN A 253 20.48 0.47 1.89
CA ASN A 253 19.60 1.64 2.06
C ASN A 253 18.21 1.20 2.54
N ARG A 254 17.62 0.17 1.92
CA ARG A 254 16.35 -0.41 2.38
C ARG A 254 16.44 -0.89 3.81
N TYR A 255 17.50 -1.61 4.18
CA TYR A 255 17.68 -2.05 5.57
C TYR A 255 17.78 -0.87 6.54
N GLN A 256 18.62 0.12 6.24
CA GLN A 256 18.82 1.29 7.10
C GLN A 256 17.56 2.14 7.25
N LYS A 257 16.78 2.31 6.17
CA LYS A 257 15.49 3.00 6.19
C LYS A 257 14.57 2.47 7.29
N PHE A 258 14.42 1.14 7.39
CA PHE A 258 13.57 0.55 8.43
C PHE A 258 14.27 0.46 9.78
N ARG A 259 15.59 0.26 9.80
CA ARG A 259 16.34 0.07 11.06
C ARG A 259 16.35 1.30 11.95
N LYS A 260 16.27 2.51 11.37
CA LYS A 260 16.21 3.79 12.09
C LYS A 260 14.81 4.13 12.65
N ILE A 261 13.78 3.37 12.30
CA ILE A 261 12.41 3.67 12.74
C ILE A 261 12.24 3.22 14.19
N GLY A 262 11.86 4.18 15.04
CA GLY A 262 11.61 3.98 16.47
C GLY A 262 12.50 4.87 17.32
N GLU A 263 11.91 5.51 18.32
CA GLU A 263 12.61 6.32 19.31
C GLU A 263 12.55 5.61 20.67
N PHE A 264 13.69 5.50 21.35
CA PHE A 264 13.79 4.93 22.68
C PHE A 264 14.89 5.64 23.48
N SER A 265 14.75 5.64 24.81
CA SER A 265 15.84 6.02 25.71
C SER A 265 16.64 4.77 26.07
N GLU A 266 17.97 4.87 26.05
CA GLU A 266 18.88 3.85 26.60
C GLU A 266 18.84 3.82 28.14
#